data_AF-A0A8K0K5H6-F1
#
_entry.id   AF-A0A8K0K5H6-F1
#
_cell.length_a   1.000
_cell.length_b   1.000
_cell.length_c   1.000
_cell.angle_alpha   90.00
_cell.angle_beta   90.00
_cell.angle_gamma   90.00
#
_symmetry.space_group_name_H-M   'P 1'
#
loop_
_entity.id
_entity.type
_entity.pdbx_description
1 polymer ?
#
loop_
_entity_poly.entity_id
_entity_poly.type
_entity_poly.pdbx_seq_one_letter_code
_entity_poly.pdbx_strand_id
1 'polypeptide(L)'
;MKLYIGCNHIRSYEYFTESINSECPFAAVECTSYENYLAGKCFNCESHGVHPELSTSFTGSGEHGSTNKTWCTRMGFHAVDPYLIDGIPTIPPRSLVKTYLRTGSASPFCRHHYRVTIKISASEKSKAHRGEIGSFYLMIRGEKASNSGRMRLSERDIYFKPGSVHTWVVDGSPVGRFLSAKIEWVYSLSILNPVTWRLGLPSIHLSWMKVETLESTER
;
A
#
# COMPACT_ATOMS: atom_id res chain seq x y z
N MET A 1 18.80 27.62 0.40
CA MET A 1 17.73 26.60 0.54
C MET A 1 16.41 27.31 0.80
N LYS A 2 15.56 27.50 -0.23
CA LYS A 2 14.27 28.18 -0.06
C LYS A 2 13.22 27.15 0.36
N LEU A 3 12.71 27.26 1.58
CA LEU A 3 11.56 26.49 2.06
C LEU A 3 10.30 27.11 1.44
N TYR A 4 9.77 26.50 0.39
CA TYR A 4 8.52 26.94 -0.23
C TYR A 4 7.33 26.45 0.61
N ILE A 5 6.69 27.37 1.33
CA ILE A 5 5.43 27.15 2.07
C ILE A 5 4.28 26.71 1.12
N GLY A 6 4.45 26.87 -0.20
CA GLY A 6 3.53 26.38 -1.23
C GLY A 6 3.74 24.95 -1.71
N CYS A 7 4.78 24.22 -1.26
CA CYS A 7 5.13 22.91 -1.84
C CYS A 7 3.96 21.90 -1.77
N ASN A 8 3.27 21.80 -0.62
CA ASN A 8 2.14 20.88 -0.46
C ASN A 8 0.89 21.33 -1.24
N HIS A 9 0.64 22.64 -1.34
CA HIS A 9 -0.52 23.15 -2.08
C HIS A 9 -0.34 22.96 -3.59
N ILE A 10 0.87 23.15 -4.10
CA ILE A 10 1.23 22.98 -5.50
C ILE A 10 1.07 21.52 -5.97
N ARG A 11 1.25 20.55 -5.07
CA ARG A 11 1.11 19.13 -5.41
C ARG A 11 -0.22 18.76 -6.03
N SER A 12 -1.32 19.42 -5.67
CA SER A 12 -2.65 19.03 -6.16
C SER A 12 -2.77 19.13 -7.68
N TYR A 13 -2.32 20.24 -8.28
CA TYR A 13 -2.39 20.38 -9.73
C TYR A 13 -1.27 19.61 -10.42
N GLU A 14 -0.11 19.41 -9.78
CA GLU A 14 0.96 18.56 -10.33
C GLU A 14 0.49 17.11 -10.49
N TYR A 15 -0.19 16.57 -9.48
CA TYR A 15 -0.80 15.24 -9.54
C TYR A 15 -1.90 15.18 -10.60
N PHE A 16 -2.75 16.22 -10.68
CA PHE A 16 -3.78 16.29 -11.71
C PHE A 16 -3.18 16.32 -13.11
N THR A 17 -2.18 17.17 -13.37
CA THR A 17 -1.51 17.26 -14.67
C THR A 17 -0.86 15.94 -15.07
N GLU A 18 -0.17 15.26 -14.15
CA GLU A 18 0.41 13.95 -14.44
C GLU A 18 -0.66 12.88 -14.74
N SER A 19 -1.79 12.92 -14.05
CA SER A 19 -2.87 11.93 -14.22
C SER A 19 -3.51 11.91 -15.61
N ILE A 20 -3.36 12.96 -16.42
CA ILE A 20 -3.99 13.06 -17.75
C ILE A 20 -3.46 11.96 -18.68
N ASN A 21 -2.13 11.80 -18.75
CA ASN A 21 -1.44 10.95 -19.73
C ASN A 21 -0.56 9.87 -19.09
N SER A 22 -0.72 9.59 -17.80
CA SER A 22 0.04 8.54 -17.11
C SER A 22 -0.56 7.16 -17.38
N GLU A 23 0.29 6.18 -17.72
CA GLU A 23 -0.12 4.77 -17.74
C GLU A 23 -0.50 4.26 -16.33
N CYS A 24 0.08 4.88 -15.29
CA CYS A 24 -0.19 4.56 -13.90
C CYS A 24 -1.49 5.26 -13.45
N PRO A 25 -2.48 4.52 -12.91
CA PRO A 25 -3.86 5.00 -12.81
C PRO A 25 -4.13 5.95 -11.63
N PHE A 26 -3.12 6.27 -10.80
CA PHE A 26 -3.30 6.94 -9.51
C PHE A 26 -4.43 6.30 -8.69
N ALA A 27 -4.37 4.97 -8.52
CA ALA A 27 -5.42 4.22 -7.83
C ALA A 27 -5.54 4.65 -6.38
N ALA A 28 -6.75 5.06 -5.99
CA ALA A 28 -7.11 5.50 -4.66
C ALA A 28 -8.17 4.57 -4.08
N VAL A 29 -8.00 4.21 -2.82
CA VAL A 29 -8.80 3.20 -2.12
C VAL A 29 -9.69 3.88 -1.09
N GLU A 30 -10.98 3.57 -1.09
CA GLU A 30 -11.87 4.01 -0.02
C GLU A 30 -11.44 3.39 1.31
N CYS A 31 -11.33 4.21 2.34
CA CYS A 31 -11.08 3.72 3.69
C CYS A 31 -11.67 4.68 4.74
N THR A 32 -11.78 4.21 5.98
CA THR A 32 -12.29 5.04 7.07
C THR A 32 -11.25 6.05 7.58
N SER A 33 -9.96 5.72 7.50
CA SER A 33 -8.85 6.62 7.84
C SER A 33 -7.59 6.28 7.06
N TYR A 34 -6.65 7.23 6.99
CA TYR A 34 -5.35 7.02 6.35
C TYR A 34 -4.53 5.94 7.06
N GLU A 35 -4.60 5.86 8.39
CA GLU A 35 -3.91 4.85 9.20
C GLU A 35 -4.46 3.45 8.93
N ASN A 36 -5.78 3.31 8.77
CA ASN A 36 -6.40 2.04 8.40
C ASN A 36 -5.97 1.59 6.99
N TYR A 37 -5.82 2.54 6.07
CA TYR A 37 -5.25 2.29 4.75
C TYR A 37 -3.79 1.83 4.84
N LEU A 38 -2.93 2.55 5.58
CA LEU A 38 -1.52 2.17 5.78
C LEU A 38 -1.35 0.81 6.46
N ALA A 39 -2.28 0.42 7.35
CA ALA A 39 -2.31 -0.88 8.00
C ALA A 39 -2.86 -2.01 7.10
N GLY A 40 -3.25 -1.72 5.86
CA GLY A 40 -3.76 -2.69 4.89
C GLY A 40 -5.16 -3.21 5.17
N LYS A 41 -5.94 -2.52 6.02
CA LYS A 41 -7.35 -2.88 6.31
C LYS A 41 -8.26 -2.65 5.11
N CYS A 42 -7.86 -1.75 4.20
CA CYS A 42 -8.54 -1.41 2.96
C CYS A 42 -7.56 -1.58 1.79
N PHE A 43 -7.75 -2.59 0.91
CA PHE A 43 -6.81 -2.85 -0.19
C PHE A 43 -7.35 -3.68 -1.36
N ASN A 44 -8.58 -4.18 -1.28
CA ASN A 44 -9.12 -5.04 -2.33
C ASN A 44 -10.09 -4.22 -3.19
N CYS A 45 -9.66 -3.81 -4.38
CA CYS A 45 -10.56 -3.19 -5.35
C CYS A 45 -11.49 -4.24 -5.94
N GLU A 46 -12.79 -4.15 -5.67
CA GLU A 46 -13.73 -4.88 -6.50
C GLU A 46 -14.04 -4.03 -7.72
N SER A 47 -13.61 -4.47 -8.90
CA SER A 47 -13.99 -3.83 -10.16
C SER A 47 -15.48 -4.08 -10.40
N HIS A 48 -16.31 -3.24 -9.79
CA HIS A 48 -17.63 -2.93 -10.30
C HIS A 48 -17.44 -1.81 -11.31
N GLY A 49 -17.16 -2.22 -12.55
CA GLY A 49 -17.65 -1.43 -13.66
C GLY A 49 -19.16 -1.35 -13.53
N VAL A 50 -19.67 -0.12 -13.52
CA VAL A 50 -20.93 0.27 -14.15
C VAL A 50 -22.08 -0.74 -14.03
N HIS A 51 -22.81 -0.73 -12.91
CA HIS A 51 -24.27 -0.92 -12.92
C HIS A 51 -24.86 -0.26 -11.66
N PRO A 52 -25.38 0.98 -11.77
CA PRO A 52 -26.05 1.69 -10.67
C PRO A 52 -27.29 0.95 -10.13
N GLU A 53 -27.86 0.00 -10.87
CA GLU A 53 -29.13 -0.65 -10.50
C GLU A 53 -28.99 -1.87 -9.57
N LEU A 54 -27.77 -2.31 -9.25
CA LEU A 54 -27.54 -3.38 -8.26
C LEU A 54 -26.77 -2.88 -7.02
N SER A 55 -27.03 -1.64 -6.61
CA SER A 55 -26.61 -1.10 -5.31
C SER A 55 -27.78 -0.74 -4.40
N THR A 56 -29.01 -1.03 -4.81
CA THR A 56 -30.27 -0.74 -4.08
C THR A 56 -30.52 -1.64 -2.86
N SER A 57 -29.50 -2.29 -2.31
CA SER A 57 -29.59 -2.90 -0.97
C SER A 57 -28.28 -2.77 -0.19
N PHE A 58 -27.84 -1.54 0.09
CA PHE A 58 -26.89 -1.35 1.19
C PHE A 58 -27.21 -0.08 2.00
N THR A 59 -28.36 -0.11 2.67
CA THR A 59 -28.49 0.56 3.97
C THR A 59 -27.60 -0.19 4.96
N GLY A 60 -26.34 0.22 5.05
CA GLY A 60 -25.36 -0.46 5.89
C GLY A 60 -24.20 0.45 6.24
N SER A 61 -24.46 1.42 7.12
CA SER A 61 -23.47 1.80 8.13
C SER A 61 -23.22 0.57 9.00
N GLY A 62 -22.34 -0.32 8.53
CA GLY A 62 -22.20 -1.68 9.04
C GLY A 62 -20.76 -1.97 9.46
N GLU A 63 -20.51 -1.72 10.73
CA GLU A 63 -19.42 -2.33 11.50
C GLU A 63 -19.59 -3.86 11.51
N HIS A 64 -18.48 -4.60 11.41
CA HIS A 64 -18.34 -6.04 11.68
C HIS A 64 -19.02 -7.06 10.73
N GLY A 65 -18.23 -7.72 9.87
CA GLY A 65 -18.60 -9.05 9.35
C GLY A 65 -18.16 -9.45 7.95
N SER A 66 -16.85 -9.54 7.69
CA SER A 66 -16.26 -10.61 6.85
C SER A 66 -16.79 -10.81 5.40
N THR A 67 -16.53 -9.85 4.51
CA THR A 67 -15.81 -10.04 3.22
C THR A 67 -15.31 -8.65 2.78
N ASN A 68 -13.99 -8.41 2.86
CA ASN A 68 -13.36 -7.09 2.72
C ASN A 68 -13.43 -6.54 1.27
N LYS A 69 -14.60 -6.14 0.82
CA LYS A 69 -14.83 -5.46 -0.46
C LYS A 69 -14.55 -3.97 -0.31
N THR A 70 -13.57 -3.44 -1.04
CA THR A 70 -13.21 -2.02 -1.00
C THR A 70 -13.47 -1.37 -2.35
N TRP A 71 -14.03 -0.16 -2.34
CA TRP A 71 -14.17 0.64 -3.55
C TRP A 71 -12.86 1.33 -3.89
N CYS A 72 -12.56 1.41 -5.20
CA CYS A 72 -11.40 2.12 -5.70
C CYS A 72 -11.83 3.10 -6.79
N THR A 73 -11.08 4.19 -6.90
CA THR A 73 -11.22 5.18 -7.96
C THR A 73 -9.85 5.62 -8.45
N ARG A 74 -9.81 6.39 -9.52
CA ARG A 74 -8.59 7.04 -10.01
C ARG A 74 -8.56 8.48 -9.49
N MET A 75 -7.42 8.93 -8.97
CA MET A 75 -7.26 10.34 -8.65
C MET A 75 -6.88 11.12 -9.93
N GLY A 76 -7.50 12.29 -10.13
CA GLY A 76 -7.15 13.21 -11.20
C GLY A 76 -8.12 13.18 -12.38
N PHE A 77 -7.61 13.27 -13.61
CA PHE A 77 -8.41 13.42 -14.84
C PHE A 77 -9.44 12.30 -15.03
N HIS A 78 -9.03 11.05 -14.79
CA HIS A 78 -9.83 9.83 -14.97
C HIS A 78 -10.74 9.48 -13.78
N ALA A 79 -10.94 10.40 -12.84
CA ALA A 79 -11.77 10.15 -11.64
C ALA A 79 -13.26 9.97 -11.97
N VAL A 80 -13.70 10.50 -13.10
CA VAL A 80 -15.11 10.46 -13.55
C VAL A 80 -15.43 9.25 -14.41
N ASP A 81 -14.43 8.56 -14.96
CA ASP A 81 -14.61 7.43 -15.89
C ASP A 81 -15.62 6.38 -15.40
N PRO A 82 -15.61 5.94 -14.12
CA PRO A 82 -16.57 4.93 -13.65
C PRO A 82 -18.03 5.38 -13.67
N TYR A 83 -18.27 6.69 -13.80
CA TYR A 83 -19.59 7.31 -13.83
C TYR A 83 -20.00 7.74 -15.24
N LEU A 84 -19.18 7.48 -16.26
CA LEU A 84 -19.53 7.70 -17.66
C LEU A 84 -20.18 6.43 -18.22
N ILE A 85 -21.46 6.51 -18.60
CA ILE A 85 -22.16 5.44 -19.33
C ILE A 85 -22.39 5.94 -20.74
N ASP A 86 -21.81 5.28 -21.75
CA ASP A 86 -21.85 5.71 -23.16
C ASP A 86 -21.42 7.18 -23.36
N GLY A 87 -20.47 7.65 -22.56
CA GLY A 87 -19.98 9.03 -22.59
C GLY A 87 -20.89 10.05 -21.89
N ILE A 88 -21.98 9.61 -21.26
CA ILE A 88 -22.91 10.45 -20.51
C ILE A 88 -22.54 10.42 -19.02
N PRO A 89 -22.25 11.57 -18.40
CA PRO A 89 -22.03 11.66 -16.95
C PRO A 89 -23.29 11.28 -16.18
N THR A 90 -23.16 10.29 -15.29
CA THR A 90 -24.21 9.91 -14.33
C THR A 90 -23.92 10.47 -12.95
N ILE A 91 -24.98 10.60 -12.14
CA ILE A 91 -24.85 11.06 -10.76
C ILE A 91 -24.23 9.94 -9.92
N PRO A 92 -23.11 10.18 -9.21
CA PRO A 92 -22.55 9.19 -8.32
C PRO A 92 -23.56 8.79 -7.23
N PRO A 93 -23.73 7.48 -6.93
CA PRO A 93 -24.70 7.02 -5.95
C PRO A 93 -24.35 7.41 -4.51
N ARG A 94 -23.11 7.82 -4.27
CA ARG A 94 -22.60 8.27 -2.96
C ARG A 94 -21.81 9.56 -3.12
N SER A 95 -21.85 10.40 -2.10
CA SER A 95 -21.10 11.65 -2.00
C SER A 95 -20.20 11.65 -0.77
N LEU A 96 -19.23 12.57 -0.72
CA LEU A 96 -18.29 12.74 0.41
C LEU A 96 -17.47 11.48 0.76
N VAL A 97 -17.19 10.65 -0.25
CA VAL A 97 -16.38 9.44 -0.11
C VAL A 97 -14.91 9.81 0.10
N LYS A 98 -14.28 9.27 1.14
CA LYS A 98 -12.86 9.46 1.41
C LYS A 98 -12.04 8.33 0.81
N THR A 99 -11.13 8.68 -0.09
CA THR A 99 -10.20 7.74 -0.70
C THR A 99 -8.76 8.13 -0.39
N TYR A 100 -7.88 7.13 -0.31
CA TYR A 100 -6.47 7.32 0.05
C TYR A 100 -5.56 6.58 -0.94
N LEU A 101 -4.41 7.19 -1.19
CA LEU A 101 -3.30 6.63 -1.95
C LEU A 101 -1.99 7.19 -1.40
N ARG A 102 -0.86 6.67 -1.88
CA ARG A 102 0.47 7.25 -1.69
C ARG A 102 1.04 7.68 -3.03
N THR A 103 1.92 8.66 -3.00
CA THR A 103 2.59 9.20 -4.18
C THR A 103 4.09 9.32 -3.92
N GLY A 104 4.88 9.38 -5.00
CA GLY A 104 6.27 9.74 -4.94
C GLY A 104 6.48 11.18 -4.47
N SER A 105 7.68 11.46 -3.96
CA SER A 105 8.11 12.82 -3.58
C SER A 105 8.57 13.67 -4.76
N ALA A 106 8.70 13.09 -5.95
CA ALA A 106 9.14 13.72 -7.19
C ALA A 106 8.44 13.07 -8.39
N SER A 107 8.33 13.81 -9.50
CA SER A 107 7.71 13.30 -10.73
C SER A 107 8.58 12.22 -11.39
N PRO A 108 7.99 11.15 -11.96
CA PRO A 108 6.57 10.82 -11.91
C PRO A 108 6.11 10.48 -10.48
N PHE A 109 5.04 11.14 -10.05
CA PHE A 109 4.45 11.03 -8.72
C PHE A 109 3.64 9.76 -8.54
N CYS A 110 3.09 9.21 -9.63
CA CYS A 110 2.29 8.01 -9.58
C CYS A 110 3.12 6.82 -9.07
N ARG A 111 2.47 5.98 -8.24
CA ARG A 111 3.07 4.79 -7.64
C ARG A 111 2.14 3.60 -7.76
N HIS A 112 2.73 2.42 -7.81
CA HIS A 112 1.99 1.17 -7.57
C HIS A 112 2.03 0.86 -6.08
N HIS A 113 0.92 0.36 -5.56
CA HIS A 113 0.73 0.06 -4.16
C HIS A 113 0.74 -1.45 -3.93
N TYR A 114 1.35 -1.85 -2.82
CA TYR A 114 1.45 -3.24 -2.42
C TYR A 114 1.05 -3.42 -0.96
N ARG A 115 0.16 -4.38 -0.69
CA ARG A 115 -0.11 -4.85 0.67
C ARG A 115 0.80 -6.03 0.95
N VAL A 116 1.64 -5.85 1.95
CA VAL A 116 2.66 -6.81 2.34
C VAL A 116 2.31 -7.33 3.71
N THR A 117 2.11 -8.65 3.82
CA THR A 117 1.88 -9.33 5.09
C THR A 117 3.00 -10.31 5.37
N ILE A 118 3.65 -10.18 6.53
CA ILE A 118 4.77 -11.02 6.94
C ILE A 118 4.39 -11.75 8.21
N LYS A 119 4.64 -13.07 8.23
CA LYS A 119 4.57 -13.90 9.43
C LYS A 119 5.98 -14.21 9.92
N ILE A 120 6.30 -13.76 11.13
CA ILE A 120 7.52 -14.19 11.83
C ILE A 120 7.34 -15.63 12.30
N SER A 121 8.36 -16.46 12.08
CA SER A 121 8.35 -17.87 12.44
C SER A 121 8.11 -18.06 13.94
N ALA A 122 7.35 -19.10 14.29
CA ALA A 122 7.17 -19.56 15.67
C ALA A 122 7.98 -20.84 15.94
N SER A 123 9.00 -21.13 15.11
CA SER A 123 9.89 -22.27 15.31
C SER A 123 10.69 -22.14 16.61
N GLU A 124 11.15 -23.27 17.15
CA GLU A 124 11.99 -23.29 18.35
C GLU A 124 13.25 -22.44 18.20
N LYS A 125 13.88 -22.42 17.02
CA LYS A 125 15.01 -21.53 16.71
C LYS A 125 14.63 -20.05 16.85
N SER A 126 13.47 -19.65 16.33
CA SER A 126 12.99 -18.27 16.43
C SER A 126 12.61 -17.90 17.87
N LYS A 127 11.98 -18.81 18.62
CA LYS A 127 11.64 -18.58 20.03
C LYS A 127 12.89 -18.46 20.90
N ALA A 128 13.89 -19.32 20.68
CA ALA A 128 15.17 -19.29 21.38
C ALA A 128 15.94 -17.98 21.14
N HIS A 129 15.92 -17.47 19.90
CA HIS A 129 16.53 -16.19 19.54
C HIS A 129 15.75 -14.97 20.09
N ARG A 130 14.45 -15.15 20.38
CA ARG A 130 13.50 -14.11 20.81
C ARG A 130 13.16 -13.16 19.65
N GLY A 131 12.71 -11.94 19.97
CA GLY A 131 12.40 -10.95 18.95
C GLY A 131 13.56 -10.00 18.69
N GLU A 132 13.52 -9.36 17.52
CA GLU A 132 14.54 -8.43 17.05
C GLU A 132 13.93 -7.12 16.59
N ILE A 133 14.70 -6.04 16.66
CA ILE A 133 14.28 -4.69 16.21
C ILE A 133 14.90 -4.40 14.86
N GLY A 134 14.09 -3.96 13.91
CA GLY A 134 14.59 -3.52 12.62
C GLY A 134 13.51 -3.07 11.67
N SER A 135 13.88 -2.97 10.40
CA SER A 135 13.00 -2.59 9.30
C SER A 135 13.11 -3.60 8.18
N PHE A 136 11.95 -3.99 7.65
CA PHE A 136 11.89 -4.75 6.40
C PHE A 136 11.85 -3.81 5.20
N TYR A 137 12.47 -4.26 4.11
CA TYR A 137 12.44 -3.62 2.82
C TYR A 137 12.00 -4.62 1.75
N LEU A 138 11.16 -4.17 0.83
CA LEU A 138 10.66 -4.96 -0.27
C LEU A 138 11.16 -4.35 -1.59
N MET A 139 11.61 -5.22 -2.49
CA MET A 139 11.87 -4.88 -3.88
C MET A 139 11.10 -5.86 -4.75
N ILE A 140 10.36 -5.31 -5.72
CA ILE A 140 9.59 -6.09 -6.68
C ILE A 140 10.24 -5.93 -8.03
N ARG A 141 10.37 -7.04 -8.74
CA ARG A 141 10.76 -7.09 -10.13
C ARG A 141 9.53 -7.40 -10.98
N GLY A 142 9.32 -6.60 -12.00
CA GLY A 142 8.28 -6.83 -13.00
C GLY A 142 8.85 -7.11 -14.38
N GLU A 143 7.98 -7.09 -15.38
CA GLU A 143 8.36 -7.26 -16.78
C GLU A 143 9.24 -6.13 -17.31
N LYS A 144 9.88 -6.37 -18.46
CA LYS A 144 10.78 -5.40 -19.13
C LYS A 144 11.90 -4.88 -18.21
N ALA A 145 12.33 -5.71 -17.26
CA ALA A 145 13.31 -5.37 -16.23
C ALA A 145 12.92 -4.18 -15.32
N SER A 146 11.64 -3.86 -15.22
CA SER A 146 11.12 -2.86 -14.29
C SER A 146 11.29 -3.27 -12.82
N ASN A 147 11.46 -2.29 -11.95
CA ASN A 147 11.70 -2.49 -10.53
C ASN A 147 10.99 -1.41 -9.70
N SER A 148 10.37 -1.81 -8.58
CA SER A 148 9.65 -0.92 -7.67
C SER A 148 10.53 0.07 -6.92
N GLY A 149 11.86 -0.13 -6.96
CA GLY A 149 12.79 0.44 -6.00
C GLY A 149 12.73 -0.29 -4.66
N ARG A 150 13.56 0.17 -3.72
CA ARG A 150 13.67 -0.40 -2.36
C ARG A 150 12.67 0.28 -1.43
N MET A 151 11.52 -0.37 -1.21
CA MET A 151 10.41 0.16 -0.42
C MET A 151 10.58 -0.24 1.05
N ARG A 152 10.58 0.72 1.98
CA ARG A 152 10.57 0.41 3.42
C ARG A 152 9.14 0.07 3.87
N LEU A 153 8.97 -1.04 4.57
CA LEU A 153 7.64 -1.51 4.97
C LEU A 153 7.02 -0.72 6.13
N SER A 154 7.84 -0.22 7.04
CA SER A 154 7.39 0.52 8.22
C SER A 154 8.00 1.92 8.28
N GLU A 155 7.24 2.88 8.83
CA GLU A 155 7.71 4.26 9.04
C GLU A 155 8.81 4.37 10.11
N ARG A 156 8.86 3.40 11.02
CA ARG A 156 9.85 3.30 12.09
C ARG A 156 10.33 1.87 12.23
N ASP A 157 11.40 1.69 12.99
CA ASP A 157 11.85 0.34 13.34
C ASP A 157 10.85 -0.32 14.29
N ILE A 158 10.60 -1.60 14.07
CA ILE A 158 9.59 -2.38 14.79
C ILE A 158 10.27 -3.54 15.48
N TYR A 159 9.79 -3.86 16.68
CA TYR A 159 10.14 -5.09 17.38
C TYR A 159 9.30 -6.26 16.86
N PHE A 160 9.95 -7.26 16.29
CA PHE A 160 9.34 -8.44 15.70
C PHE A 160 9.41 -9.62 16.66
N LYS A 161 8.31 -9.93 17.34
CA LYS A 161 8.23 -11.12 18.21
C LYS A 161 8.02 -12.41 17.38
N PRO A 162 8.57 -13.56 17.79
CA PRO A 162 8.26 -14.85 17.18
C PRO A 162 6.75 -15.10 17.09
N GLY A 163 6.30 -15.61 15.94
CA GLY A 163 4.88 -15.86 15.68
C GLY A 163 4.01 -14.61 15.43
N SER A 164 4.55 -13.39 15.44
CA SER A 164 3.76 -12.20 15.08
C SER A 164 3.44 -12.13 13.58
N VAL A 165 2.31 -11.49 13.27
CA VAL A 165 1.89 -11.14 11.90
C VAL A 165 1.87 -9.62 11.81
N HIS A 166 2.38 -9.09 10.71
CA HIS A 166 2.39 -7.66 10.45
C HIS A 166 1.99 -7.39 9.01
N THR A 167 1.21 -6.34 8.81
CA THR A 167 0.68 -5.94 7.50
C THR A 167 0.91 -4.45 7.28
N TRP A 168 1.34 -4.08 6.08
CA TRP A 168 1.55 -2.70 5.67
C TRP A 168 1.12 -2.49 4.23
N VAL A 169 0.77 -1.25 3.90
CA VAL A 169 0.66 -0.76 2.52
C VAL A 169 1.86 0.13 2.21
N VAL A 170 2.58 -0.25 1.16
CA VAL A 170 3.73 0.48 0.65
C VAL A 170 3.53 0.87 -0.81
N ASP A 171 4.28 1.87 -1.24
CA ASP A 171 4.29 2.37 -2.60
C ASP A 171 5.68 2.23 -3.23
N GLY A 172 5.69 1.91 -4.52
CA GLY A 172 6.92 1.79 -5.31
C GLY A 172 6.71 2.28 -6.74
N SER A 173 7.80 2.38 -7.48
CA SER A 173 7.71 2.65 -8.92
C SER A 173 6.84 1.60 -9.62
N PRO A 174 6.07 1.98 -10.65
CA PRO A 174 5.33 1.04 -11.48
C PRO A 174 6.22 -0.07 -12.05
N VAL A 175 5.76 -1.32 -11.97
CA VAL A 175 6.50 -2.51 -12.46
C VAL A 175 5.72 -3.31 -13.51
N GLY A 176 4.56 -2.83 -13.94
CA GLY A 176 3.66 -3.62 -14.78
C GLY A 176 3.32 -4.98 -14.14
N ARG A 177 3.44 -6.07 -14.88
CA ARG A 177 3.17 -7.42 -14.38
C ARG A 177 4.23 -7.86 -13.36
N PHE A 178 3.75 -8.23 -12.17
CA PHE A 178 4.57 -8.72 -11.06
C PHE A 178 5.23 -10.06 -11.42
N LEU A 179 6.55 -10.18 -11.27
CA LEU A 179 7.29 -11.43 -11.53
C LEU A 179 7.87 -12.05 -10.26
N SER A 180 8.54 -11.24 -9.44
CA SER A 180 9.14 -11.72 -8.19
C SER A 180 9.31 -10.61 -7.17
N ALA A 181 9.44 -11.02 -5.90
CA ALA A 181 9.71 -10.14 -4.77
C ALA A 181 10.94 -10.60 -4.01
N LYS A 182 11.78 -9.64 -3.61
CA LYS A 182 12.90 -9.82 -2.70
C LYS A 182 12.61 -9.03 -1.42
N ILE A 183 12.76 -9.69 -0.28
CA ILE A 183 12.68 -9.05 1.03
C ILE A 183 14.05 -8.97 1.68
N GLU A 184 14.36 -7.82 2.27
CA GLU A 184 15.56 -7.57 3.06
C GLU A 184 15.15 -7.13 4.45
N TRP A 185 15.86 -7.60 5.46
CA TRP A 185 15.72 -7.12 6.83
C TRP A 185 16.99 -6.40 7.25
N VAL A 186 16.84 -5.19 7.79
CA VAL A 186 17.93 -4.40 8.34
C VAL A 186 17.73 -4.27 9.84
N TYR A 187 18.71 -4.77 10.58
CA TYR A 187 18.78 -4.64 12.03
C TYR A 187 19.07 -3.18 12.44
N SER A 188 18.41 -2.74 13.51
CA SER A 188 18.63 -1.40 14.09
C SER A 188 19.40 -1.51 15.41
N LEU A 189 20.69 -1.15 15.37
CA LEU A 189 21.56 -1.12 16.54
C LEU A 189 21.19 0.06 17.44
N SER A 190 20.73 -0.24 18.66
CA SER A 190 20.63 0.78 19.71
C SER A 190 21.98 0.86 20.46
N ILE A 191 22.89 1.70 19.96
CA ILE A 191 24.23 1.89 20.55
C ILE A 191 24.21 2.36 22.02
N LEU A 192 23.10 2.93 22.50
CA LEU A 192 22.96 3.41 23.87
C LEU A 192 22.20 2.42 24.79
N ASN A 193 21.82 1.23 24.30
CA ASN A 193 21.11 0.25 25.10
C ASN A 193 21.96 -1.02 25.32
N PRO A 194 22.64 -1.14 26.48
CA PRO A 194 23.49 -2.29 26.78
C PRO A 194 22.72 -3.63 26.83
N VAL A 195 21.38 -3.62 26.90
CA VAL A 195 20.53 -4.82 26.83
C VAL A 195 20.39 -5.35 25.39
N THR A 196 20.65 -4.52 24.38
CA THR A 196 20.62 -4.93 22.96
C THR A 196 21.94 -5.51 22.47
N TRP A 197 23.01 -5.40 23.25
CA TRP A 197 24.32 -5.98 22.95
C TRP A 197 24.30 -7.48 23.26
N ARG A 198 23.86 -8.28 22.28
CA ARG A 198 23.86 -9.75 22.39
C ARG A 198 25.12 -10.33 21.74
N LEU A 199 25.60 -11.44 22.30
CA LEU A 199 26.76 -12.20 21.78
C LEU A 199 26.47 -12.93 20.44
N GLY A 200 25.23 -12.91 19.97
CA GLY A 200 24.79 -13.59 18.73
C GLY A 200 24.47 -12.59 17.63
N LEU A 201 24.74 -12.99 16.38
CA LEU A 201 24.35 -12.19 15.21
C LEU A 201 22.82 -12.03 15.17
N PRO A 202 22.32 -10.81 14.88
CA PRO A 202 20.89 -10.57 14.77
C PRO A 202 20.33 -11.42 13.60
N SER A 203 19.29 -12.19 13.86
CA SER A 203 18.63 -13.01 12.86
C SER A 203 17.12 -12.96 13.02
N ILE A 204 16.43 -13.01 11.90
CA ILE A 204 14.97 -13.08 11.87
C ILE A 204 14.55 -14.22 10.95
N HIS A 205 13.63 -15.05 11.44
CA HIS A 205 13.11 -16.18 10.68
C HIS A 205 11.70 -15.86 10.22
N LEU A 206 11.48 -15.85 8.91
CA LEU A 206 10.13 -15.70 8.34
C LEU A 206 9.48 -17.08 8.18
N SER A 207 8.20 -17.17 8.51
CA SER A 207 7.38 -18.33 8.16
C SER A 207 6.91 -18.21 6.71
N TRP A 208 6.38 -17.05 6.33
CA TRP A 208 5.92 -16.74 4.99
C TRP A 208 5.77 -15.23 4.83
N MET A 209 5.70 -14.80 3.57
CA MET A 209 5.38 -13.45 3.15
C MET A 209 4.32 -13.52 2.05
N LYS A 210 3.29 -12.68 2.16
CA LYS A 210 2.28 -12.47 1.12
C LYS A 210 2.42 -11.05 0.60
N VAL A 211 2.49 -10.90 -0.72
CA VAL A 211 2.47 -9.60 -1.40
C VAL A 211 1.26 -9.57 -2.30
N GLU A 212 0.44 -8.53 -2.14
CA GLU A 212 -0.75 -8.27 -2.95
C GLU A 212 -0.56 -6.92 -3.64
N THR A 213 -0.95 -6.83 -4.89
CA THR A 213 -0.81 -5.63 -5.74
C THR A 213 -2.18 -5.00 -5.95
N LEU A 214 -2.25 -3.67 -5.85
CA LEU A 214 -3.51 -2.94 -6.02
C LEU A 214 -3.81 -2.71 -7.51
N GLU A 215 -2.81 -2.30 -8.29
CA GLU A 215 -2.91 -1.94 -9.71
C GLU A 215 -2.72 -3.14 -10.65
N SER A 216 -2.94 -4.36 -10.15
CA SER A 216 -2.88 -5.56 -10.99
C SER A 216 -3.99 -5.56 -12.03
N THR A 217 -3.59 -5.74 -13.29
CA THR A 217 -4.49 -6.03 -14.41
C THR A 217 -4.70 -7.53 -14.63
N GLU A 218 -4.41 -8.40 -13.65
CA GLU A 218 -4.83 -9.82 -13.73
C GLU A 218 -6.35 -9.93 -13.53
N ARG A 219 -7.09 -9.59 -14.58
CA ARG A 219 -8.39 -10.12 -14.94
C ARG A 219 -8.38 -10.48 -16.41
#